data_AF-A0A1M3PHV2-F1
#
_entry.id   AF-A0A1M3PHV2-F1
#
_cell.length_a   1.000
_cell.length_b   1.000
_cell.length_c   1.000
_cell.angle_alpha   90.00
_cell.angle_beta   90.00
_cell.angle_gamma   90.00
#
_symmetry.space_group_name_H-M   'P 1'
#
loop_
_entity.id
_entity.type
_entity.pdbx_description
1 polymer ?
#
loop_
_entity_poly.entity_id
_entity_poly.type
_entity_poly.pdbx_seq_one_letter_code
_entity_poly.pdbx_strand_id
1 'polypeptide(L)'
;MTQHWRTFLARSAPPGAISDFSATEFTLGVAINLRYCLNLVRPTPECIDLAELVLLRAANYGEARMGLKPQLFAEAENALAQATRLLEIELEYCWVQAAKECRIRAA
;
A
#
# COMPACT_ATOMS: atom_id res chain seq x y z
N MET A 1 2.90 13.20 16.74
CA MET A 1 1.91 12.28 16.15
C MET A 1 2.66 11.19 15.43
N THR A 2 2.57 9.96 15.92
CA THR A 2 3.21 8.79 15.31
C THR A 2 2.49 8.45 14.01
N GLN A 3 3.22 8.20 12.92
CA GLN A 3 2.63 7.87 11.61
C GLN A 3 2.26 6.38 11.56
N HIS A 4 1.25 6.00 12.32
CA HIS A 4 0.78 4.61 12.44
C HIS A 4 0.41 3.98 11.09
N TRP A 5 -0.03 4.78 10.11
CA TRP A 5 -0.33 4.31 8.76
C TRP A 5 0.89 3.72 8.04
N ARG A 6 2.12 4.20 8.29
CA ARG A 6 3.34 3.70 7.64
C ARG A 6 3.60 2.23 7.96
N THR A 7 3.29 1.80 9.18
CA THR A 7 3.43 0.39 9.58
C THR A 7 2.49 -0.52 8.79
N PHE A 8 1.26 -0.07 8.53
CA PHE A 8 0.32 -0.84 7.72
C PHE A 8 0.75 -0.86 6.26
N LEU A 9 1.18 0.29 5.70
CA LEU A 9 1.64 0.34 4.32
C LEU A 9 2.87 -0.53 4.08
N ALA A 10 3.83 -0.56 5.01
CA ALA A 10 5.01 -1.41 4.91
C ALA A 10 4.67 -2.91 4.84
N ARG A 11 3.54 -3.33 5.44
CA ARG A 11 3.03 -4.70 5.36
C ARG A 11 2.34 -5.02 4.04
N SER A 12 2.12 -4.02 3.18
CA SER A 12 1.62 -4.21 1.82
C SER A 12 2.73 -4.33 0.77
N ALA A 13 3.99 -4.09 1.16
CA ALA A 13 5.14 -4.26 0.28
C ALA A 13 5.36 -5.75 -0.06
N PRO A 14 5.92 -6.07 -1.24
CA PRO A 14 6.22 -7.45 -1.61
C PRO A 14 7.21 -8.06 -0.61
N PRO A 15 6.92 -9.25 -0.03
CA PRO A 15 7.77 -9.88 0.98
C PRO A 15 9.01 -10.60 0.39
N GLY A 16 9.28 -10.44 -0.91
CA GLY A 16 10.35 -11.18 -1.59
C GLY A 16 10.07 -12.69 -1.65
N ALA A 17 11.12 -13.51 -1.78
CA ALA A 17 11.01 -14.95 -2.06
C ALA A 17 10.57 -15.84 -0.86
N ILE A 18 10.29 -15.31 0.32
CA ILE A 18 9.89 -16.08 1.52
C ILE A 18 8.41 -16.53 1.40
N SER A 19 8.03 -17.77 1.75
CA SER A 19 6.60 -18.18 1.67
C SER A 19 6.10 -19.25 2.64
N ASP A 20 4.93 -18.91 3.19
CA ASP A 20 3.93 -19.81 3.78
C ASP A 20 2.48 -19.35 3.40
N PHE A 21 2.27 -18.54 2.33
CA PHE A 21 0.97 -17.93 2.03
C PHE A 21 0.50 -18.11 0.57
N SER A 22 -0.81 -18.17 0.36
CA SER A 22 -1.48 -18.19 -0.96
C SER A 22 -1.62 -16.78 -1.57
N ALA A 23 -1.83 -16.71 -2.89
CA ALA A 23 -2.08 -15.44 -3.59
C ALA A 23 -3.28 -14.67 -3.02
N THR A 24 -4.33 -15.39 -2.61
CA THR A 24 -5.55 -14.81 -2.02
C THR A 24 -5.28 -14.28 -0.61
N GLU A 25 -4.58 -15.04 0.24
CA GLU A 25 -4.21 -14.58 1.59
C GLU A 25 -3.35 -13.31 1.54
N PHE A 26 -2.41 -13.25 0.58
CA PHE A 26 -1.60 -12.06 0.37
C PHE A 26 -2.45 -10.85 -0.03
N THR A 27 -3.31 -11.00 -1.05
CA THR A 27 -4.18 -9.92 -1.54
C THR A 27 -5.12 -9.43 -0.45
N LEU A 28 -5.69 -10.33 0.34
CA LEU A 28 -6.55 -9.99 1.47
C LEU A 28 -5.78 -9.22 2.55
N GLY A 29 -4.57 -9.65 2.88
CA GLY A 29 -3.69 -8.95 3.82
C GLY A 29 -3.39 -7.52 3.37
N VAL A 30 -3.05 -7.34 2.09
CA VAL A 30 -2.85 -6.01 1.48
C VAL A 30 -4.11 -5.16 1.60
N ALA A 31 -5.29 -5.69 1.26
CA ALA A 31 -6.55 -4.95 1.34
C ALA A 31 -6.86 -4.46 2.77
N ILE A 32 -6.63 -5.31 3.78
CA ILE A 32 -6.81 -4.97 5.19
C ILE A 32 -5.87 -3.84 5.60
N ASN A 33 -4.59 -3.94 5.23
CA ASN A 33 -3.59 -2.92 5.53
C ASN A 33 -3.92 -1.57 4.87
N LEU A 34 -4.34 -1.58 3.60
CA LEU A 34 -4.77 -0.37 2.89
C LEU A 34 -5.97 0.30 3.57
N ARG A 35 -6.95 -0.49 4.02
CA ARG A 35 -8.09 0.02 4.79
C ARG A 35 -7.63 0.72 6.07
N TYR A 36 -6.66 0.17 6.80
CA TYR A 36 -6.10 0.83 7.97
C TYR A 36 -5.36 2.12 7.61
N CYS A 37 -4.56 2.13 6.54
CA CYS A 37 -3.89 3.35 6.07
C CYS A 37 -4.90 4.46 5.81
N LEU A 38 -5.93 4.18 5.03
CA LEU A 38 -6.94 5.17 4.62
C LEU A 38 -7.78 5.68 5.82
N ASN A 39 -8.07 4.84 6.81
CA ASN A 39 -8.80 5.25 8.02
C ASN A 39 -7.95 6.10 8.99
N LEU A 40 -6.63 6.04 8.88
CA LEU A 40 -5.71 6.78 9.77
C LEU A 40 -5.27 8.13 9.20
N VAL A 41 -5.71 8.46 7.99
CA VAL A 41 -5.50 9.76 7.33
C VAL A 41 -6.84 10.37 6.92
N ARG A 42 -6.81 11.59 6.37
CA ARG A 42 -7.94 12.12 5.58
C ARG A 42 -7.61 11.91 4.10
N PRO A 43 -8.03 10.79 3.49
CA PRO A 43 -7.60 10.45 2.15
C PRO A 43 -8.24 11.38 1.11
N THR A 44 -7.48 11.74 0.08
CA THR A 44 -8.00 12.36 -1.14
C THR A 44 -8.48 11.29 -2.12
N PRO A 45 -9.20 11.64 -3.19
CA PRO A 45 -9.52 10.70 -4.27
C PRO A 45 -8.27 9.99 -4.84
N GLU A 46 -7.16 10.70 -4.97
CA GLU A 46 -5.89 10.13 -5.46
C GLU A 46 -5.35 9.03 -4.54
N CYS A 47 -5.53 9.15 -3.22
CA CYS A 47 -5.21 8.08 -2.27
C CYS A 47 -6.05 6.82 -2.50
N ILE A 48 -7.32 6.97 -2.91
CA ILE A 48 -8.21 5.85 -3.20
C ILE A 48 -7.78 5.16 -4.49
N ASP A 49 -7.56 5.92 -5.57
CA ASP A 49 -7.11 5.39 -6.86
C ASP A 49 -5.78 4.63 -6.74
N LEU A 50 -4.83 5.19 -5.97
CA LEU A 50 -3.55 4.54 -5.71
C LEU A 50 -3.70 3.29 -4.83
N ALA A 51 -4.62 3.28 -3.86
CA ALA A 51 -4.90 2.07 -3.08
C ALA A 51 -5.51 0.95 -3.94
N GLU A 52 -6.41 1.28 -4.86
CA GLU A 52 -6.95 0.33 -5.84
C GLU A 52 -5.84 -0.21 -6.76
N LEU A 53 -4.94 0.65 -7.22
CA LEU A 53 -3.78 0.24 -8.00
C LEU A 53 -2.87 -0.72 -7.20
N VAL A 54 -2.59 -0.43 -5.93
CA VAL A 54 -1.81 -1.32 -5.07
C VAL A 54 -2.49 -2.68 -4.94
N LEU A 55 -3.81 -2.71 -4.75
CA LEU A 55 -4.57 -3.96 -4.63
C LEU A 55 -4.51 -4.79 -5.93
N LEU A 56 -4.65 -4.16 -7.09
CA LEU A 56 -4.48 -4.81 -8.39
C LEU A 56 -3.07 -5.39 -8.56
N ARG A 57 -2.03 -4.63 -8.21
CA ARG A 57 -0.63 -5.11 -8.31
C ARG A 57 -0.35 -6.24 -7.33
N ALA A 58 -0.98 -6.23 -6.16
CA ALA A 58 -0.84 -7.32 -5.18
C ALA A 58 -1.44 -8.64 -5.70
N ALA A 59 -2.60 -8.58 -6.35
CA ALA A 59 -3.20 -9.75 -7.01
C ALA A 59 -2.26 -10.32 -8.09
N ASN A 60 -1.76 -9.46 -8.99
CA ASN A 60 -0.84 -9.87 -10.04
C ASN A 60 0.46 -10.46 -9.49
N TYR A 61 1.00 -9.91 -8.41
CA TYR A 61 2.18 -10.45 -7.71
C TYR A 61 1.92 -11.84 -7.15
N GLY A 62 0.78 -12.02 -6.47
CA GLY A 62 0.35 -13.31 -5.94
C GLY A 62 0.22 -14.37 -7.04
N GLU A 63 -0.43 -14.03 -8.15
CA GLU A 63 -0.59 -14.92 -9.31
C GLU A 63 0.75 -15.26 -9.97
N ALA A 64 1.61 -14.26 -10.23
CA ALA A 64 2.91 -14.46 -10.86
C ALA A 64 3.82 -15.38 -10.03
N ARG A 65 3.73 -15.29 -8.70
CA ARG A 65 4.42 -16.19 -7.78
C ARG A 65 3.93 -17.63 -7.91
N MET A 66 2.61 -17.84 -7.96
CA MET A 66 2.02 -19.18 -8.11
C MET A 66 2.27 -19.79 -9.49
N GLY A 67 2.36 -18.96 -10.53
CA GLY A 67 2.57 -19.38 -11.91
C GLY A 67 4.00 -19.82 -12.27
N LEU A 68 4.96 -19.76 -11.32
CA LEU A 68 6.37 -20.17 -11.49
C LEU A 68 7.05 -19.58 -12.73
N LYS A 69 6.75 -18.34 -13.09
CA LYS A 69 7.38 -17.59 -14.20
C LYS A 69 8.28 -16.48 -13.64
N PRO A 70 9.61 -16.69 -13.50
CA PRO A 70 10.49 -15.77 -12.78
C PRO A 70 10.51 -14.34 -13.33
N GLN A 71 10.39 -14.18 -14.65
CA GLN A 71 10.36 -12.86 -15.31
C GLN A 71 9.11 -12.07 -14.91
N LEU A 72 7.93 -12.72 -14.98
CA LEU A 72 6.67 -12.10 -14.58
C LEU A 72 6.64 -11.78 -13.08
N PHE A 73 7.30 -12.60 -12.26
CA PHE A 73 7.42 -12.35 -10.82
C PHE A 73 8.21 -11.07 -10.54
N ALA A 74 9.39 -10.89 -11.13
CA ALA A 74 10.21 -9.69 -10.93
C ALA A 74 9.50 -8.42 -11.43
N GLU A 75 8.80 -8.50 -12.56
CA GLU A 75 7.99 -7.40 -13.07
C GLU A 75 6.82 -7.05 -12.15
N ALA A 76 6.10 -8.05 -11.65
CA ALA A 76 4.98 -7.84 -10.73
C ALA A 76 5.44 -7.29 -9.37
N GLU A 77 6.58 -7.76 -8.87
CA GLU A 77 7.21 -7.27 -7.64
C GLU A 77 7.57 -5.79 -7.76
N ASN A 78 8.25 -5.41 -8.84
CA ASN A 78 8.60 -4.03 -9.13
C ASN A 78 7.35 -3.15 -9.27
N ALA A 79 6.32 -3.63 -9.97
CA ALA A 79 5.07 -2.89 -10.15
C ALA A 79 4.33 -2.65 -8.81
N LEU A 80 4.30 -3.65 -7.93
CA LEU A 80 3.72 -3.51 -6.59
C LEU A 80 4.53 -2.53 -5.73
N ALA A 81 5.86 -2.61 -5.77
CA ALA A 81 6.73 -1.69 -5.05
C ALA A 81 6.52 -0.23 -5.49
N GLN A 82 6.42 0.02 -6.80
CA GLN A 82 6.15 1.36 -7.34
C GLN A 82 4.78 1.90 -6.92
N ALA A 83 3.72 1.08 -7.05
CA ALA A 83 2.39 1.50 -6.63
C ALA A 83 2.34 1.84 -5.13
N THR A 84 2.97 0.99 -4.30
CA THR A 84 3.05 1.21 -2.84
C THR A 84 3.81 2.50 -2.52
N ARG A 85 4.88 2.80 -3.26
CA ARG A 85 5.67 4.03 -3.09
C ARG A 85 4.88 5.28 -3.48
N LEU A 86 4.11 5.24 -4.56
CA LEU A 86 3.24 6.35 -4.97
C LEU A 86 2.19 6.63 -3.88
N LEU A 87 1.54 5.58 -3.37
CA LEU A 87 0.58 5.72 -2.28
C LEU A 87 1.24 6.29 -1.01
N GLU A 88 2.46 5.88 -0.68
CA GLU A 88 3.19 6.44 0.47
C GLU A 88 3.36 7.96 0.38
N ILE A 89 3.69 8.46 -0.82
CA ILE A 89 3.89 9.89 -1.07
C ILE A 89 2.58 10.66 -0.83
N GLU A 90 1.47 10.17 -1.37
CA GLU A 90 0.17 10.84 -1.21
C GLU A 90 -0.36 10.76 0.24
N LEU A 91 -0.14 9.63 0.92
CA LEU A 91 -0.48 9.50 2.35
C LEU A 91 0.33 10.46 3.23
N GLU A 92 1.62 10.64 2.91
CA GLU A 92 2.47 11.63 3.58
C GLU A 92 1.96 13.05 3.34
N TYR A 93 1.61 13.38 2.09
CA TYR A 93 1.02 14.68 1.76
C TYR A 93 -0.24 14.95 2.58
N CYS A 94 -1.18 13.99 2.61
CA CYS A 94 -2.42 14.10 3.40
C CYS A 94 -2.14 14.32 4.90
N TRP A 95 -1.18 13.58 5.46
CA TRP A 95 -0.79 13.72 6.86
C TRP A 95 -0.22 15.11 7.17
N VAL A 96 0.66 15.64 6.31
CA VAL A 96 1.25 16.97 6.48
C VAL A 96 0.18 18.06 6.40
N GLN A 97 -0.77 17.96 5.48
CA GLN A 97 -1.86 18.94 5.37
C GLN A 97 -2.76 18.94 6.60
N ALA A 98 -3.14 17.76 7.10
CA ALA A 98 -3.94 17.65 8.32
C ALA A 98 -3.25 18.30 9.54
N ALA A 99 -1.93 18.13 9.67
CA ALA A 99 -1.15 18.75 10.74
C ALA A 99 -1.11 20.29 10.62
N LYS A 100 -1.01 20.83 9.40
CA LYS A 100 -1.07 22.28 9.14
C LYS A 100 -2.43 22.88 9.51
N GLU A 101 -3.52 22.25 9.07
CA GLU A 101 -4.89 22.68 9.41
C GLU A 101 -5.14 22.70 10.91
N CYS A 102 -4.66 21.69 11.63
CA CYS A 102 -4.79 21.60 13.09
C CYS A 102 -4.10 22.77 13.79
N ARG A 103 -2.90 23.15 13.35
CA ARG A 103 -2.16 24.29 13.92
C ARG A 103 -2.87 25.63 13.67
N ILE A 104 -3.41 25.83 12.47
CA ILE A 104 -4.14 27.07 12.13
C ILE A 104 -5.38 27.23 13.01
N ARG A 105 -6.12 26.13 13.26
CA ARG A 105 -7.34 26.17 14.10
C ARG A 105 -7.08 26.35 15.60
N ALA A 106 -5.85 26.15 16.04
CA ALA A 106 -5.45 26.27 17.44
C ALA A 106 -4.83 27.64 17.80
N ALA A 107 -4.66 28.52 16.81
CA ALA A 107 -4.17 29.89 16.94
C ALA A 107 -5.35 30.89 16.89
#